data_AF-A0ABD0LCD1-F1
#
_entry.id   AF-A0ABD0LCD1-F1
#
_cell.length_a   1.000
_cell.length_b   1.000
_cell.length_c   1.000
_cell.angle_alpha   90.00
_cell.angle_beta   90.00
_cell.angle_gamma   90.00
#
_symmetry.space_group_name_H-M   'P 1'
#
loop_
_entity.id
_entity.type
_entity.pdbx_description
1 polymer ?
#
loop_
_entity_poly.entity_id
_entity_poly.type
_entity_poly.pdbx_seq_one_letter_code
_entity_poly.pdbx_strand_id
1 'polypeptide(L)'
;MGKRKPQAAYKPKKRRFTGNMYTRMQTSEVSDRNDAEQTSEDSDKENTRPPDAATSHNQPSASSSKLFKNEKGEEEFDPNDDLTGFRFIDCELLVQFIQSLLCPSCKKPLGASRLATAEEDRIDLASTFTSYCGCQHKVSFSSSKKYDRVYAVNRRFPIACFSIGRHREHGSKFLGSMNIPHRLHTNTWANHKKQILNVTEKVAFDSKRKAAEEVEAATNSTDITCSCDGTWQRRGFQSKNGVVTLVTVNGKNSKVVDTHTLSNHCDSCKKAAKKMQGQALEDWKLLHEEECDKNHDGSAASMEPAGAEVIFRRSEELHGLRYVHFLGDGDSKTFSSLKNADPPVYDGVEIDKLECCGRVQKRMERQLTNKVSEMKSRTFIHNGKRTKGIGGKGGLTKKAILNIQGHYGAAIRKNKGNVKKMKRDIWAIWHHRNRQHDTCGDWCPSKQSGRGNPNKNALPNYVCQAIRPVFVTLTQDSLLEKCAHGGTQNSNESFHNLIWQRCPKTGFVGEETAVPRCCGRNNCIQ
;
A
#
# COMPACT_ATOMS: atom_id res chain seq x y z
N MET A 1 48.69 19.61 -38.29
CA MET A 1 48.08 18.32 -37.89
C MET A 1 46.90 18.58 -36.97
N GLY A 2 45.67 18.42 -37.47
CA GLY A 2 44.43 18.81 -36.77
C GLY A 2 44.04 17.84 -35.64
N LYS A 3 43.74 18.38 -34.46
CA LYS A 3 43.23 17.64 -33.30
C LYS A 3 41.78 17.21 -33.54
N ARG A 4 41.53 15.90 -33.63
CA ARG A 4 40.18 15.30 -33.71
C ARG A 4 39.44 15.48 -32.37
N LYS A 5 38.21 16.03 -32.42
CA LYS A 5 37.26 16.04 -31.30
C LYS A 5 36.72 14.62 -31.03
N PRO A 6 36.46 14.22 -29.77
CA PRO A 6 35.83 12.94 -29.48
C PRO A 6 34.33 12.95 -29.81
N GLN A 7 33.85 11.87 -30.43
CA GLN A 7 32.45 11.65 -30.80
C GLN A 7 31.54 11.52 -29.56
N ALA A 8 30.40 12.19 -29.58
CA ALA A 8 29.37 12.10 -28.57
C ALA A 8 28.68 10.71 -28.58
N ALA A 9 28.62 10.07 -27.41
CA ALA A 9 27.94 8.80 -27.23
C ALA A 9 26.41 8.94 -27.38
N TYR A 10 25.82 8.20 -28.32
CA TYR A 10 24.39 8.11 -28.55
C TYR A 10 23.68 7.44 -27.35
N LYS A 11 22.86 8.20 -26.61
CA LYS A 11 21.94 7.66 -25.58
C LYS A 11 20.59 7.33 -26.22
N PRO A 12 20.08 6.08 -26.16
CA PRO A 12 18.75 5.76 -26.67
C PRO A 12 17.66 6.42 -25.82
N LYS A 13 16.66 7.02 -26.49
CA LYS A 13 15.46 7.62 -25.86
C LYS A 13 14.72 6.58 -25.01
N LYS A 14 14.49 6.90 -23.73
CA LYS A 14 13.64 6.11 -22.82
C LYS A 14 12.23 5.95 -23.41
N ARG A 15 11.75 4.71 -23.54
CA ARG A 15 10.36 4.43 -23.92
C ARG A 15 9.42 4.92 -22.81
N ARG A 16 8.42 5.73 -23.18
CA ARG A 16 7.29 6.07 -22.31
C ARG A 16 6.53 4.79 -21.98
N PHE A 17 6.26 4.58 -20.70
CA PHE A 17 5.44 3.48 -20.19
C PHE A 17 3.98 3.80 -20.48
N THR A 18 3.33 3.01 -21.33
CA THR A 18 1.87 2.96 -21.46
C THR A 18 1.33 1.95 -20.45
N GLY A 19 0.31 2.35 -19.69
CA GLY A 19 -0.16 1.67 -18.49
C GLY A 19 -0.60 0.21 -18.67
N ASN A 20 -0.76 -0.46 -17.53
CA ASN A 20 -1.16 -1.86 -17.45
C ASN A 20 -2.64 -2.03 -17.83
N MET A 21 -2.88 -2.77 -18.91
CA MET A 21 -4.20 -3.05 -19.45
C MET A 21 -4.85 -4.25 -18.72
N TYR A 22 -5.26 -4.08 -17.46
CA TYR A 22 -6.01 -5.08 -16.70
C TYR A 22 -7.06 -4.46 -15.77
N THR A 23 -8.06 -3.81 -16.34
CA THR A 23 -9.42 -3.76 -15.78
C THR A 23 -10.39 -3.44 -16.92
N ARG A 24 -11.11 -4.45 -17.42
CA ARG A 24 -12.35 -4.21 -18.16
C ARG A 24 -13.35 -5.28 -17.70
N MET A 25 -14.28 -4.86 -16.86
CA MET A 25 -15.46 -5.66 -16.51
C MET A 25 -16.30 -5.84 -17.78
N GLN A 26 -16.82 -7.05 -17.95
CA GLN A 26 -17.82 -7.36 -18.97
C GLN A 26 -19.12 -6.63 -18.62
N THR A 27 -19.67 -5.91 -19.59
CA THR A 27 -21.11 -5.61 -19.65
C THR A 27 -21.60 -6.09 -21.01
N SER A 28 -22.67 -6.87 -20.97
CA SER A 28 -23.37 -7.51 -22.08
C SER A 28 -24.10 -6.52 -22.99
N GLU A 29 -24.09 -6.86 -24.29
CA GLU A 29 -25.09 -6.65 -25.36
C GLU A 29 -25.73 -5.26 -25.57
N VAL A 30 -25.66 -4.72 -26.80
CA VAL A 30 -26.74 -4.71 -27.83
C VAL A 30 -26.13 -4.27 -29.17
N SER A 31 -26.66 -4.83 -30.26
CA SER A 31 -26.38 -4.61 -31.68
C SER A 31 -26.58 -3.17 -32.16
N ASP A 32 -25.79 -2.72 -33.14
CA ASP A 32 -26.32 -2.41 -34.48
C ASP A 32 -25.22 -2.04 -35.49
N ARG A 33 -25.54 -2.36 -36.75
CA ARG A 33 -24.73 -2.20 -37.97
C ARG A 33 -24.66 -0.74 -38.39
N ASN A 34 -23.54 -0.31 -39.00
CA ASN A 34 -23.50 0.22 -40.38
C ASN A 34 -22.08 0.64 -40.78
N ASP A 35 -21.75 0.27 -42.02
CA ASP A 35 -20.57 0.63 -42.79
C ASP A 35 -20.60 2.10 -43.26
N ALA A 36 -19.44 2.74 -43.37
CA ALA A 36 -19.11 3.66 -44.47
C ALA A 36 -17.63 4.10 -44.43
N GLU A 37 -17.11 4.33 -45.62
CA GLU A 37 -15.74 4.30 -46.08
C GLU A 37 -15.20 5.72 -46.37
N GLN A 38 -13.88 5.93 -46.24
CA GLN A 38 -13.04 6.93 -46.97
C GLN A 38 -13.33 8.46 -46.74
N THR A 39 -12.42 9.44 -46.80
CA THR A 39 -11.12 9.67 -47.47
C THR A 39 -10.31 10.78 -46.74
N SER A 40 -9.04 10.90 -47.16
CA SER A 40 -7.95 11.86 -46.86
C SER A 40 -8.23 13.37 -47.02
N GLU A 41 -7.47 14.21 -46.29
CA GLU A 41 -6.40 15.10 -46.84
C GLU A 41 -5.73 16.00 -45.77
N ASP A 42 -4.45 16.30 -46.02
CA ASP A 42 -3.50 17.11 -45.25
C ASP A 42 -3.80 18.62 -45.21
N SER A 43 -3.41 19.32 -44.14
CA SER A 43 -2.62 20.57 -44.20
C SER A 43 -2.32 21.17 -42.81
N ASP A 44 -1.28 22.01 -42.82
CA ASP A 44 -0.36 22.41 -41.76
C ASP A 44 -0.86 23.30 -40.61
N LYS A 45 -0.19 23.11 -39.46
CA LYS A 45 0.29 24.09 -38.45
C LYS A 45 -0.61 25.27 -38.05
N GLU A 46 -1.01 25.28 -36.77
CA GLU A 46 -0.45 26.25 -35.81
C GLU A 46 -0.65 25.82 -34.34
N ASN A 47 0.25 26.32 -33.49
CA ASN A 47 0.58 25.85 -32.16
C ASN A 47 -0.23 26.61 -31.11
N THR A 48 -1.19 25.95 -30.44
CA THR A 48 -1.82 26.48 -29.22
C THR A 48 -2.15 25.34 -28.26
N ARG A 49 -1.56 25.40 -27.05
CA ARG A 49 -1.86 24.48 -25.94
C ARG A 49 -3.22 24.81 -25.31
N PRO A 50 -3.99 23.78 -24.93
CA PRO A 50 -4.87 23.83 -23.76
C PRO A 50 -4.64 22.66 -22.78
N PRO A 51 -5.25 22.71 -21.58
CA PRO A 51 -4.67 22.22 -20.32
C PRO A 51 -5.02 20.77 -19.95
N ASP A 52 -4.30 20.30 -18.93
CA ASP A 52 -4.29 18.95 -18.36
C ASP A 52 -5.67 18.33 -18.09
N ALA A 53 -5.89 17.17 -18.72
CA ALA A 53 -7.08 16.35 -18.52
C ALA A 53 -6.99 15.51 -17.23
N ALA A 54 -7.98 15.78 -16.37
CA ALA A 54 -8.62 14.95 -15.35
C ALA A 54 -8.01 13.56 -15.03
N THR A 55 -7.62 13.41 -13.77
CA THR A 55 -7.27 12.14 -13.13
C THR A 55 -8.53 11.30 -12.90
N SER A 56 -8.48 10.03 -13.31
CA SER A 56 -9.59 9.07 -13.19
C SER A 56 -10.03 8.85 -11.74
N HIS A 57 -11.34 8.89 -11.53
CA HIS A 57 -12.03 8.56 -10.28
C HIS A 57 -11.59 7.21 -9.69
N ASN A 58 -11.09 7.23 -8.45
CA ASN A 58 -11.04 6.06 -7.58
C ASN A 58 -12.45 5.79 -7.06
N GLN A 59 -12.97 4.59 -7.32
CA GLN A 59 -14.17 4.13 -6.60
C GLN A 59 -13.83 3.88 -5.11
N PRO A 60 -14.74 4.23 -4.19
CA PRO A 60 -14.58 3.94 -2.77
C PRO A 60 -14.50 2.42 -2.50
N SER A 61 -13.66 2.00 -1.54
CA SER A 61 -13.62 0.61 -1.09
C SER A 61 -14.88 0.25 -0.28
N ALA A 62 -15.19 -1.05 -0.19
CA ALA A 62 -16.33 -1.58 0.54
C ALA A 62 -16.40 -1.18 2.04
N SER A 63 -15.34 -0.61 2.60
CA SER A 63 -15.31 -0.06 3.96
C SER A 63 -15.87 1.36 4.07
N SER A 64 -15.81 2.18 3.01
CA SER A 64 -16.39 3.53 3.05
C SER A 64 -17.90 3.54 2.82
N SER A 65 -18.44 2.55 2.10
CA SER A 65 -19.89 2.37 1.94
C SER A 65 -20.60 1.92 3.22
N LYS A 66 -19.86 1.43 4.23
CA LYS A 66 -20.40 1.16 5.58
C LYS A 66 -20.39 2.38 6.51
N LEU A 67 -19.62 3.42 6.18
CA LEU A 67 -19.59 4.68 6.95
C LEU A 67 -20.70 5.65 6.54
N PHE A 68 -21.28 5.45 5.35
CA PHE A 68 -22.38 6.24 4.82
C PHE A 68 -23.41 5.27 4.25
N LYS A 69 -24.17 4.60 5.13
CA LYS A 69 -25.45 4.04 4.72
C LYS A 69 -26.36 5.22 4.39
N ASN A 70 -26.48 5.55 3.10
CA ASN A 70 -27.71 6.16 2.61
C ASN A 70 -28.66 5.00 2.37
N GLU A 71 -29.33 4.55 3.43
CA GLU A 71 -30.54 3.77 3.26
C GLU A 71 -31.59 4.75 2.72
N LYS A 72 -31.91 4.64 1.43
CA LYS A 72 -33.14 5.22 0.88
C LYS A 72 -34.31 4.35 1.38
N GLY A 73 -34.57 4.43 2.67
CA GLY A 73 -35.87 4.15 3.26
C GLY A 73 -36.37 5.47 3.80
N GLU A 74 -37.68 5.70 3.74
CA GLU A 74 -38.31 6.73 4.57
C GLU A 74 -38.06 6.29 6.01
N GLU A 75 -36.96 6.75 6.63
CA GLU A 75 -36.71 6.55 8.05
C GLU A 75 -37.84 7.27 8.79
N GLU A 76 -38.71 6.50 9.46
CA GLU A 76 -39.64 7.05 10.44
C GLU A 76 -38.83 7.88 11.43
N PHE A 77 -39.17 9.16 11.53
CA PHE A 77 -38.58 10.08 12.49
C PHE A 77 -38.86 9.53 13.90
N ASP A 78 -37.84 8.96 14.55
CA ASP A 78 -37.91 8.64 15.98
C ASP A 78 -37.72 9.95 16.76
N PRO A 79 -38.76 10.47 17.45
CA PRO A 79 -38.67 11.70 18.21
C PRO A 79 -37.70 11.63 19.41
N ASN A 80 -37.17 10.45 19.73
CA ASN A 80 -36.19 10.25 20.82
C ASN A 80 -34.73 10.16 20.33
N ASP A 81 -34.46 10.25 19.03
CA ASP A 81 -33.10 10.14 18.53
C ASP A 81 -32.37 11.49 18.66
N ASP A 82 -31.46 11.57 19.64
CA ASP A 82 -30.69 12.78 19.91
C ASP A 82 -29.81 13.15 18.70
N LEU A 83 -29.95 14.38 18.19
CA LEU A 83 -29.09 14.90 17.14
C LEU A 83 -27.65 15.07 17.66
N THR A 84 -26.76 14.15 17.30
CA THR A 84 -25.35 14.16 17.72
C THR A 84 -24.35 14.35 16.57
N GLY A 85 -23.10 14.70 16.92
CA GLY A 85 -21.98 14.82 15.99
C GLY A 85 -21.62 16.26 15.58
N PHE A 86 -20.67 16.39 14.65
CA PHE A 86 -20.25 17.68 14.10
C PHE A 86 -20.96 17.95 12.77
N ARG A 87 -21.38 19.20 12.56
CA ARG A 87 -21.93 19.71 11.29
C ARG A 87 -21.26 21.03 10.96
N PHE A 88 -21.12 21.31 9.66
CA PHE A 88 -20.77 22.65 9.21
C PHE A 88 -22.05 23.49 9.24
N ILE A 89 -22.02 24.58 9.98
CA ILE A 89 -23.13 25.52 10.10
C ILE A 89 -22.57 26.90 9.81
N ASP A 90 -23.21 27.61 8.88
CA ASP A 90 -22.88 29.01 8.62
C ASP A 90 -23.23 29.84 9.86
N CYS A 91 -22.26 30.62 10.36
CA CYS A 91 -22.46 31.45 11.54
C CYS A 91 -23.59 32.48 11.34
N GLU A 92 -23.80 33.00 10.13
CA GLU A 92 -24.88 33.95 9.86
C GLU A 92 -26.24 33.29 10.03
N LEU A 93 -26.42 32.08 9.50
CA LEU A 93 -27.65 31.30 9.68
C LEU A 93 -27.88 30.91 11.14
N LEU A 94 -26.82 30.55 11.86
CA LEU A 94 -26.89 30.25 13.29
C LEU A 94 -27.31 31.49 14.11
N VAL A 95 -26.77 32.66 13.78
CA VAL A 95 -27.13 33.93 14.43
C VAL A 95 -28.61 34.24 14.17
N GLN A 96 -29.08 34.13 12.92
CA GLN A 96 -30.49 34.33 12.57
C GLN A 96 -31.41 33.40 13.36
N PHE A 97 -31.04 32.11 13.47
CA PHE A 97 -31.79 31.15 14.27
C PHE A 97 -31.83 31.55 15.76
N ILE A 98 -30.71 31.94 16.36
CA ILE A 98 -30.67 32.37 17.77
C ILE A 98 -31.49 33.64 18.01
N GLN A 99 -31.47 34.58 17.07
CA GLN A 99 -32.23 35.83 17.16
C GLN A 99 -33.75 35.62 17.12
N SER A 100 -34.22 34.49 16.56
CA SER A 100 -35.63 34.10 16.57
C SER A 100 -36.13 33.62 17.95
N LEU A 101 -35.21 33.30 18.87
CA LEU A 101 -35.55 32.80 20.20
C LEU A 101 -35.93 33.93 21.17
N LEU A 102 -36.73 33.59 22.18
CA LEU A 102 -37.09 34.51 23.27
C LEU A 102 -36.04 34.50 24.38
N CYS A 103 -35.75 35.67 24.94
CA CYS A 103 -34.89 35.78 26.12
C CYS A 103 -35.49 35.00 27.30
N PRO A 104 -34.73 34.10 27.96
CA PRO A 104 -35.23 33.34 29.11
C PRO A 104 -35.72 34.23 30.26
N SER A 105 -35.10 35.39 30.46
CA SER A 105 -35.39 36.33 31.54
C SER A 105 -36.58 37.25 31.24
N CYS A 106 -36.54 38.04 30.16
CA CYS A 106 -37.56 39.05 29.88
C CYS A 106 -38.64 38.62 28.87
N LYS A 107 -38.51 37.40 28.30
CA LYS A 107 -39.41 36.82 27.29
C LYS A 107 -39.58 37.64 26.00
N LYS A 108 -38.75 38.67 25.78
CA LYS A 108 -38.72 39.44 24.53
C LYS A 108 -37.82 38.75 23.50
N PRO A 109 -38.09 38.91 22.19
CA PRO A 109 -37.23 38.39 21.14
C PRO A 109 -35.78 38.84 21.30
N LEU A 110 -34.85 37.94 20.99
CA LEU A 110 -33.42 38.24 20.92
C LEU A 110 -33.07 39.07 19.67
N GLY A 111 -34.02 39.52 18.85
CA GLY A 111 -33.81 40.21 17.57
C GLY A 111 -32.98 41.52 17.60
N ALA A 112 -32.70 42.09 18.76
CA ALA A 112 -31.76 43.23 18.92
C ALA A 112 -30.45 42.86 19.65
N SER A 113 -30.28 41.58 20.02
CA SER A 113 -29.08 41.08 20.66
C SER A 113 -27.94 40.94 19.64
N ARG A 114 -26.79 41.54 19.94
CA ARG A 114 -25.55 41.20 19.24
C ARG A 114 -25.15 39.80 19.70
N LEU A 115 -25.16 38.82 18.79
CA LEU A 115 -24.36 37.62 19.01
C LEU A 115 -22.91 38.04 18.76
N ALA A 116 -22.21 38.41 19.83
CA ALA A 116 -20.79 38.59 19.75
C ALA A 116 -20.16 37.21 19.98
N THR A 117 -19.34 36.75 19.04
CA THR A 117 -18.19 35.99 19.50
C THR A 117 -17.41 36.97 20.35
N ALA A 118 -17.36 36.80 21.67
CA ALA A 118 -16.35 37.52 22.43
C ALA A 118 -15.03 37.19 21.74
N GLU A 119 -14.35 38.19 21.17
CA GLU A 119 -13.07 37.98 20.47
C GLU A 119 -12.01 37.39 21.41
N GLU A 120 -12.30 37.29 22.70
CA GLU A 120 -11.34 37.01 23.77
C GLU A 120 -11.35 35.58 24.34
N ASP A 121 -12.20 34.65 23.89
CA ASP A 121 -12.13 33.23 24.34
C ASP A 121 -12.16 32.21 23.18
N ARG A 122 -11.52 32.54 22.06
CA ARG A 122 -11.33 31.60 20.96
C ARG A 122 -10.10 30.72 21.24
N ILE A 123 -10.30 29.40 21.32
CA ILE A 123 -9.23 28.43 21.56
C ILE A 123 -9.10 27.54 20.32
N ASP A 124 -8.20 27.94 19.42
CA ASP A 124 -7.94 27.33 18.11
C ASP A 124 -9.20 27.24 17.22
N LEU A 125 -9.78 26.04 17.00
CA LEU A 125 -10.97 25.83 16.16
C LEU A 125 -12.27 25.91 16.96
N ALA A 126 -12.20 25.99 18.29
CA ALA A 126 -13.38 26.17 19.12
C ALA A 126 -13.66 27.65 19.35
N SER A 127 -14.93 28.01 19.42
CA SER A 127 -15.40 29.36 19.70
C SER A 127 -16.49 29.31 20.74
N THR A 128 -16.46 30.27 21.67
CA THR A 128 -17.57 30.51 22.58
C THR A 128 -18.44 31.62 22.00
N PHE A 129 -19.71 31.32 21.79
CA PHE A 129 -20.72 32.26 21.34
C PHE A 129 -21.45 32.80 22.55
N THR A 130 -21.66 34.12 22.60
CA THR A 130 -22.43 34.76 23.66
C THR A 130 -23.51 35.65 23.06
N SER A 131 -24.75 35.39 23.45
CA SER A 131 -25.90 36.24 23.15
C SER A 131 -26.16 37.22 24.29
N TYR A 132 -26.47 38.47 23.94
CA TYR A 132 -26.70 39.58 24.88
C TYR A 132 -28.09 40.17 24.72
N CYS A 133 -29.00 39.93 25.66
CA CYS A 133 -30.29 40.60 25.65
C CYS A 133 -30.18 42.04 26.17
N GLY A 134 -31.03 42.95 25.68
CA GLY A 134 -31.12 44.33 26.18
C GLY A 134 -31.49 44.43 27.66
N CYS A 135 -32.06 43.39 28.27
CA CYS A 135 -32.29 43.28 29.71
C CYS A 135 -31.05 42.81 30.51
N GLN A 136 -29.86 42.88 29.90
CA GLN A 136 -28.57 42.44 30.45
C GLN A 136 -28.41 40.93 30.67
N HIS A 137 -29.41 40.12 30.30
CA HIS A 137 -29.29 38.66 30.33
C HIS A 137 -28.28 38.17 29.28
N LYS A 138 -27.42 37.22 29.67
CA LYS A 138 -26.37 36.65 28.83
C LYS A 138 -26.50 35.14 28.77
N VAL A 139 -26.37 34.58 27.58
CA VAL A 139 -26.31 33.12 27.38
C VAL A 139 -25.08 32.82 26.54
N SER A 140 -24.25 31.89 27.01
CA SER A 140 -23.04 31.46 26.32
C SER A 140 -23.06 29.97 26.04
N PHE A 141 -22.53 29.58 24.88
CA PHE A 141 -22.30 28.18 24.55
C PHE A 141 -21.04 28.03 23.69
N SER A 142 -20.39 26.86 23.75
CA SER A 142 -19.20 26.58 22.96
C SER A 142 -19.53 25.78 21.70
N SER A 143 -18.82 26.04 20.61
CA SER A 143 -18.94 25.33 19.32
C SER A 143 -18.50 23.86 19.38
N SER A 144 -17.88 23.44 20.48
CA SER A 144 -17.40 22.08 20.68
C SER A 144 -17.45 21.68 22.16
N LYS A 145 -17.71 20.40 22.42
CA LYS A 145 -17.59 19.82 23.76
C LYS A 145 -16.13 19.91 24.23
N LYS A 146 -15.93 20.32 25.47
CA LYS A 146 -14.62 20.39 26.12
C LYS A 146 -14.44 19.12 26.97
N TYR A 147 -13.32 18.43 26.78
CA TYR A 147 -12.92 17.29 27.61
C TYR A 147 -11.66 17.71 28.36
N ASP A 148 -11.77 17.81 29.68
CA ASP A 148 -10.73 18.40 30.54
C ASP A 148 -10.35 19.80 30.03
N ARG A 149 -9.11 20.01 29.54
CA ARG A 149 -8.63 21.31 29.05
C ARG A 149 -8.70 21.47 27.53
N VAL A 150 -9.19 20.47 26.79
CA VAL A 150 -9.11 20.45 25.31
C VAL A 150 -10.49 20.34 24.67
N TYR A 151 -10.77 21.21 23.69
CA TYR A 151 -11.96 21.08 22.85
C TYR A 151 -11.84 19.90 21.89
N ALA A 152 -12.92 19.13 21.75
CA ALA A 152 -12.95 17.93 20.92
C ALA A 152 -12.59 18.21 19.45
N VAL A 153 -13.03 19.35 18.91
CA VAL A 153 -12.71 19.77 17.53
C VAL A 153 -11.20 19.95 17.31
N ASN A 154 -10.49 20.51 18.29
CA ASN A 154 -9.04 20.75 18.21
C ASN A 154 -8.25 19.45 18.17
N ARG A 155 -8.77 18.38 18.79
CA ARG A 155 -8.22 17.02 18.71
C ARG A 155 -8.61 16.28 17.44
N ARG A 156 -9.88 16.38 17.05
CA ARG A 156 -10.45 15.64 15.91
C ARG A 156 -9.92 16.14 14.58
N PHE A 157 -9.69 17.44 14.43
CA PHE A 157 -9.22 18.01 13.16
C PHE A 157 -7.83 17.50 12.74
N PRO A 158 -6.80 17.47 13.62
CA PRO A 158 -5.54 16.78 13.33
C PRO A 158 -5.72 15.30 12.99
N ILE A 159 -6.56 14.55 13.72
CA ILE A 159 -6.84 13.14 13.44
C ILE A 159 -7.42 12.98 12.03
N ALA A 160 -8.38 13.83 11.65
CA ALA A 160 -8.97 13.84 10.31
C ALA A 160 -7.92 14.12 9.24
N CYS A 161 -7.08 15.14 9.42
CA CYS A 161 -5.98 15.44 8.52
C CYS A 161 -5.04 14.23 8.33
N PHE A 162 -4.60 13.61 9.43
CA PHE A 162 -3.69 12.47 9.37
C PHE A 162 -4.32 11.25 8.71
N SER A 163 -5.62 11.05 8.89
CA SER A 163 -6.34 9.93 8.28
C SER A 163 -6.37 9.98 6.75
N ILE A 164 -6.23 11.17 6.16
CA ILE A 164 -6.21 11.40 4.70
C ILE A 164 -4.82 11.75 4.15
N GLY A 165 -3.77 11.52 4.95
CA GLY A 165 -2.40 11.82 4.54
C GLY A 165 -2.08 13.31 4.43
N ARG A 166 -2.82 14.15 5.16
CA ARG A 166 -2.62 15.59 5.20
C ARG A 166 -2.09 16.02 6.56
N HIS A 167 -1.39 17.14 6.57
CA HIS A 167 -0.77 17.72 7.75
C HIS A 167 -1.18 19.17 7.93
N ARG A 168 -0.63 19.84 8.94
CA ARG A 168 -1.02 21.19 9.37
C ARG A 168 -1.23 22.18 8.22
N GLU A 169 -0.28 22.27 7.29
CA GLU A 169 -0.37 23.22 6.16
C GLU A 169 -1.57 22.95 5.24
N HIS A 170 -1.86 21.69 4.98
CA HIS A 170 -3.01 21.29 4.16
C HIS A 170 -4.32 21.54 4.91
N GLY A 171 -4.35 21.23 6.22
CA GLY A 171 -5.48 21.55 7.09
C GLY A 171 -5.75 23.06 7.14
N SER A 172 -4.71 23.88 7.30
CA SER A 172 -4.80 25.33 7.24
C SER A 172 -5.39 25.83 5.92
N LYS A 173 -4.95 25.28 4.78
CA LYS A 173 -5.53 25.63 3.47
C LYS A 173 -7.02 25.26 3.40
N PHE A 174 -7.39 24.06 3.84
CA PHE A 174 -8.79 23.64 3.92
C PHE A 174 -9.63 24.61 4.75
N LEU A 175 -9.18 24.96 5.96
CA LEU A 175 -9.87 25.90 6.84
C LEU A 175 -10.05 27.27 6.16
N GLY A 176 -9.00 27.78 5.50
CA GLY A 176 -9.06 29.04 4.77
C GLY A 176 -10.03 29.01 3.58
N SER A 177 -10.04 27.93 2.80
CA SER A 177 -10.97 27.77 1.68
C SER A 177 -12.43 27.64 2.13
N MET A 178 -12.67 27.13 3.34
CA MET A 178 -14.01 27.02 3.95
C MET A 178 -14.43 28.27 4.73
N ASN A 179 -13.66 29.37 4.67
CA ASN A 179 -13.88 30.58 5.47
C ASN A 179 -13.96 30.32 6.99
N ILE A 180 -13.18 29.35 7.49
CA ILE A 180 -13.06 29.08 8.92
C ILE A 180 -11.92 29.95 9.46
N PRO A 181 -12.21 30.92 10.35
CA PRO A 181 -11.34 32.08 10.59
C PRO A 181 -10.01 31.74 11.31
N HIS A 182 -9.93 30.63 12.04
CA HIS A 182 -8.76 30.30 12.85
C HIS A 182 -8.09 28.99 12.47
N ARG A 183 -6.78 28.97 12.70
CA ARG A 183 -5.91 27.82 12.48
C ARG A 183 -5.39 27.37 13.82
N LEU A 184 -5.20 26.06 13.98
CA LEU A 184 -4.47 25.52 15.12
C LEU A 184 -3.05 26.10 15.15
N HIS A 185 -2.69 26.69 16.29
CA HIS A 185 -1.34 27.20 16.48
C HIS A 185 -0.31 26.06 16.34
N THR A 186 0.90 26.37 15.88
CA THR A 186 1.94 25.36 15.60
C THR A 186 2.25 24.50 16.83
N ASN A 187 2.34 25.13 18.01
CA ASN A 187 2.61 24.41 19.26
C ASN A 187 1.43 23.53 19.67
N THR A 188 0.19 24.02 19.51
CA THR A 188 -1.01 23.22 19.80
C THR A 188 -1.12 22.01 18.88
N TRP A 189 -0.83 22.19 17.59
CA TRP A 189 -0.76 21.10 16.64
C TRP A 189 0.30 20.06 17.03
N ALA A 190 1.50 20.51 17.42
CA ALA A 190 2.58 19.62 17.87
C ALA A 190 2.17 18.81 19.10
N ASN A 191 1.54 19.45 20.09
CA ASN A 191 1.02 18.79 21.28
C ASN A 191 -0.06 17.75 20.93
N HIS A 192 -1.00 18.09 20.04
CA HIS A 192 -1.97 17.12 19.55
C HIS A 192 -1.32 15.98 18.77
N LYS A 193 -0.31 16.26 17.93
CA LYS A 193 0.47 15.25 17.21
C LYS A 193 1.09 14.24 18.17
N LYS A 194 1.78 14.70 19.22
CA LYS A 194 2.43 13.85 20.24
C LYS A 194 1.40 12.97 20.96
N GLN A 195 0.33 13.60 21.44
CA GLN A 195 -0.71 12.89 22.19
C GLN A 195 -1.50 11.88 21.31
N ILE A 196 -1.73 12.19 20.02
CA ILE A 196 -2.29 11.22 19.06
C ILE A 196 -1.32 10.08 18.83
N LEU A 197 -0.01 10.37 18.74
CA LEU A 197 1.02 9.37 18.53
C LEU A 197 1.00 8.32 19.64
N ASN A 198 1.14 8.76 20.89
CA ASN A 198 1.15 7.88 22.07
C ASN A 198 -0.06 6.93 22.11
N VAL A 199 -1.26 7.45 21.84
CA VAL A 199 -2.48 6.63 21.82
C VAL A 199 -2.48 5.65 20.66
N THR A 200 -2.04 6.09 19.47
CA THR A 200 -2.05 5.21 18.30
C THR A 200 -0.98 4.12 18.40
N GLU A 201 0.16 4.40 19.04
CA GLU A 201 1.18 3.40 19.39
C GLU A 201 0.63 2.33 20.32
N LYS A 202 -0.09 2.73 21.36
CA LYS A 202 -0.74 1.78 22.27
C LYS A 202 -1.75 0.89 21.55
N VAL A 203 -2.63 1.48 20.73
CA VAL A 203 -3.60 0.71 19.94
C VAL A 203 -2.90 -0.22 18.94
N ALA A 204 -1.83 0.26 18.29
CA ALA A 204 -1.02 -0.54 17.38
C ALA A 204 -0.37 -1.72 18.08
N PHE A 205 0.15 -1.50 19.29
CA PHE A 205 0.76 -2.53 20.14
C PHE A 205 -0.27 -3.59 20.54
N ASP A 206 -1.41 -3.17 21.10
CA ASP A 206 -2.49 -4.09 21.49
C ASP A 206 -3.02 -4.89 20.29
N SER A 207 -3.15 -4.24 19.13
CA SER A 207 -3.59 -4.87 17.88
C SER A 207 -2.58 -5.87 17.32
N LYS A 208 -1.28 -5.63 17.52
CA LYS A 208 -0.19 -6.55 17.14
C LYS A 208 -0.10 -7.74 18.09
N ARG A 209 -0.20 -7.52 19.41
CA ARG A 209 -0.28 -8.59 20.42
C ARG A 209 -1.45 -9.53 20.16
N LYS A 210 -2.65 -8.99 19.90
CA LYS A 210 -3.81 -9.80 19.54
C LYS A 210 -3.58 -10.60 18.25
N ALA A 211 -2.89 -10.03 17.26
CA ALA A 211 -2.56 -10.76 16.03
C ALA A 211 -1.56 -11.90 16.28
N ALA A 212 -0.65 -11.74 17.25
CA ALA A 212 0.27 -12.79 17.71
C ALA A 212 -0.49 -13.95 18.39
N GLU A 213 -1.35 -13.64 19.35
CA GLU A 213 -2.20 -14.62 20.06
C GLU A 213 -3.08 -15.41 19.08
N GLU A 214 -3.70 -14.72 18.10
CA GLU A 214 -4.55 -15.37 17.10
C GLU A 214 -3.78 -16.28 16.15
N VAL A 215 -2.53 -15.94 15.78
CA VAL A 215 -1.73 -16.82 14.92
C VAL A 215 -1.27 -18.04 15.69
N GLU A 216 -0.81 -17.89 16.94
CA GLU A 216 -0.42 -18.99 17.81
C GLU A 216 -1.56 -19.98 17.99
N ALA A 217 -2.77 -19.49 18.31
CA ALA A 217 -3.96 -20.32 18.48
C ALA A 217 -4.36 -21.04 17.17
N ALA A 218 -4.17 -20.39 16.01
CA ALA A 218 -4.48 -20.99 14.72
C ALA A 218 -3.46 -22.04 14.26
N THR A 219 -2.18 -21.88 14.60
CA THR A 219 -1.11 -22.82 14.25
C THR A 219 -0.86 -23.88 15.32
N ASN A 220 -1.37 -23.68 16.54
CA ASN A 220 -1.04 -24.47 17.72
C ASN A 220 0.49 -24.62 17.90
N SER A 221 1.20 -23.51 17.67
CA SER A 221 2.66 -23.44 17.62
C SER A 221 3.11 -22.00 17.81
N THR A 222 4.18 -21.81 18.60
CA THR A 222 4.91 -20.53 18.73
C THR A 222 5.84 -20.27 17.55
N ASP A 223 6.15 -21.30 16.76
CA ASP A 223 6.96 -21.20 15.55
C ASP A 223 6.04 -20.91 14.36
N ILE A 224 6.17 -19.71 13.80
CA ILE A 224 5.24 -19.22 12.78
C ILE A 224 5.90 -18.93 11.44
N THR A 225 5.09 -19.07 10.39
CA THR A 225 5.44 -18.62 9.04
C THR A 225 5.08 -17.15 8.86
N CYS A 226 6.08 -16.34 8.55
CA CYS A 226 5.94 -14.91 8.39
C CYS A 226 6.49 -14.44 7.04
N SER A 227 6.04 -13.27 6.60
CA SER A 227 6.68 -12.51 5.56
C SER A 227 7.20 -11.21 6.14
N CYS A 228 8.50 -10.98 5.97
CA CYS A 228 9.14 -9.74 6.32
C CYS A 228 9.47 -8.97 5.05
N ASP A 229 9.13 -7.68 5.01
CA ASP A 229 9.37 -6.85 3.84
C ASP A 229 9.56 -5.39 4.21
N GLY A 230 10.45 -4.72 3.49
CA GLY A 230 10.81 -3.32 3.69
C GLY A 230 10.07 -2.40 2.72
N THR A 231 9.68 -1.22 3.18
CA THR A 231 9.18 -0.17 2.31
C THR A 231 9.76 1.19 2.66
N TRP A 232 9.92 2.03 1.64
CA TRP A 232 10.56 3.34 1.76
C TRP A 232 9.60 4.49 1.47
N GLN A 233 9.79 5.59 2.20
CA GLN A 233 9.02 6.82 2.00
C GLN A 233 9.24 7.41 0.60
N ARG A 234 10.46 7.39 0.08
CA ARG A 234 10.77 7.84 -1.28
C ARG A 234 11.15 6.65 -2.15
N ARG A 235 10.79 6.72 -3.44
CA ARG A 235 11.23 5.71 -4.41
C ARG A 235 12.72 5.89 -4.71
N GLY A 236 13.44 4.78 -4.82
CA GLY A 236 14.88 4.75 -5.11
C GLY A 236 15.77 4.73 -3.86
N PHE A 237 17.08 4.70 -4.09
CA PHE A 237 18.09 4.45 -3.04
C PHE A 237 18.34 5.63 -2.08
N GLN A 238 17.62 6.75 -2.23
CA GLN A 238 17.82 7.98 -1.45
C GLN A 238 16.77 8.21 -0.37
N SER A 239 15.94 7.21 -0.06
CA SER A 239 14.98 7.36 1.02
C SER A 239 15.69 7.54 2.36
N LYS A 240 15.15 8.45 3.17
CA LYS A 240 15.64 8.73 4.52
C LYS A 240 14.95 7.92 5.59
N ASN A 241 13.72 7.50 5.30
CA ASN A 241 12.89 6.68 6.18
C ASN A 241 12.55 5.36 5.48
N GLY A 242 12.58 4.28 6.26
CA GLY A 242 12.17 2.95 5.90
C GLY A 242 11.26 2.36 6.98
N VAL A 243 10.37 1.47 6.58
CA VAL A 243 9.51 0.71 7.49
C VAL A 243 9.66 -0.74 7.13
N VAL A 244 10.06 -1.55 8.10
CA VAL A 244 10.09 -3.00 7.98
C VAL A 244 8.84 -3.54 8.64
N THR A 245 8.16 -4.44 7.95
CA THR A 245 6.86 -4.99 8.37
C THR A 245 6.92 -6.51 8.37
N LEU A 246 6.41 -7.11 9.44
CA LEU A 246 6.27 -8.55 9.59
C LEU A 246 4.79 -8.92 9.60
N VAL A 247 4.42 -9.78 8.66
CA VAL A 247 3.03 -10.17 8.40
C VAL A 247 2.89 -11.68 8.36
N THR A 248 1.85 -12.24 8.98
CA THR A 248 1.59 -13.68 8.94
C THR A 248 1.19 -14.14 7.54
N VAL A 249 1.53 -15.39 7.17
CA VAL A 249 1.25 -15.93 5.84
C VAL A 249 -0.02 -16.79 5.84
N ASN A 250 -1.18 -16.16 6.08
CA ASN A 250 -2.48 -16.83 6.23
C ASN A 250 -3.49 -16.46 5.11
N GLY A 251 -3.00 -16.10 3.92
CA GLY A 251 -3.84 -15.74 2.78
C GLY A 251 -4.64 -14.45 3.06
N LYS A 252 -5.98 -14.54 3.05
CA LYS A 252 -6.84 -13.38 3.34
C LYS A 252 -6.83 -12.96 4.82
N ASN A 253 -6.39 -13.84 5.71
CA ASN A 253 -6.35 -13.60 7.15
C ASN A 253 -4.94 -13.19 7.63
N SER A 254 -4.06 -12.79 6.70
CA SER A 254 -2.75 -12.24 7.04
C SER A 254 -2.91 -11.00 7.92
N LYS A 255 -2.15 -10.95 9.01
CA LYS A 255 -2.14 -9.83 9.96
C LYS A 255 -0.72 -9.35 10.21
N VAL A 256 -0.60 -8.05 10.47
CA VAL A 256 0.66 -7.44 10.88
C VAL A 256 0.91 -7.81 12.34
N VAL A 257 2.03 -8.48 12.61
CA VAL A 257 2.44 -8.89 13.96
C VAL A 257 3.52 -7.96 14.48
N ASP A 258 4.41 -7.46 13.61
CA ASP A 258 5.40 -6.49 14.03
C ASP A 258 5.80 -5.50 12.94
N THR A 259 6.32 -4.35 13.37
CA THR A 259 6.81 -3.27 12.53
C THR A 259 7.97 -2.56 13.19
N HIS A 260 8.98 -2.16 12.41
CA HIS A 260 10.06 -1.31 12.88
C HIS A 260 10.33 -0.19 11.88
N THR A 261 10.42 1.04 12.38
CA THR A 261 10.75 2.22 11.58
C THR A 261 12.24 2.48 11.68
N LEU A 262 12.88 2.75 10.54
CA LEU A 262 14.25 3.21 10.51
C LEU A 262 14.35 4.57 9.84
N SER A 263 15.20 5.43 10.37
CA SER A 263 15.60 6.67 9.74
C SER A 263 17.10 6.87 9.79
N ASN A 264 17.66 7.32 8.66
CA ASN A 264 19.04 7.80 8.62
C ASN A 264 19.12 9.33 8.62
N HIS A 265 18.08 10.01 9.12
CA HIS A 265 17.98 11.45 9.12
C HIS A 265 17.31 11.97 10.38
N CYS A 266 17.94 12.95 11.02
CA CYS A 266 17.34 13.76 12.07
C CYS A 266 17.47 15.24 11.71
N ASP A 267 16.37 15.99 11.75
CA ASP A 267 16.37 17.43 11.45
C ASP A 267 17.10 18.23 12.53
N SER A 268 17.01 17.82 13.79
CA SER A 268 17.72 18.45 14.90
C SER A 268 19.23 18.28 14.75
N CYS A 269 19.71 17.06 14.46
CA CYS A 269 21.13 16.82 14.16
C CYS A 269 21.62 17.68 12.98
N LYS A 270 20.84 17.76 11.90
CA LYS A 270 21.19 18.56 10.72
C LYS A 270 21.27 20.06 11.03
N LYS A 271 20.42 20.57 11.92
CA LYS A 271 20.45 21.97 12.38
C LYS A 271 21.63 22.22 13.32
N ALA A 272 21.88 21.31 14.27
CA ALA A 272 22.99 21.41 15.21
C ALA A 272 24.33 21.43 14.46
N ALA A 273 24.53 20.53 13.49
CA ALA A 273 25.74 20.49 12.67
C ALA A 273 25.99 21.74 11.82
N LYS A 274 24.98 22.59 11.62
CA LYS A 274 25.13 23.90 10.96
C LYS A 274 25.47 25.03 11.95
N LYS A 275 25.10 24.89 13.22
CA LYS A 275 25.22 25.92 14.25
C LYS A 275 26.45 25.73 15.14
N MET A 276 26.86 24.48 15.34
CA MET A 276 27.88 24.06 16.30
C MET A 276 28.91 23.16 15.58
N GLN A 277 30.15 23.18 16.06
CA GLN A 277 31.25 22.34 15.56
C GLN A 277 32.16 21.92 16.72
N GLY A 278 33.03 20.92 16.50
CA GLY A 278 33.96 20.42 17.52
C GLY A 278 33.25 19.84 18.74
N GLN A 279 33.87 19.99 19.91
CA GLN A 279 33.39 19.43 21.18
C GLN A 279 31.94 19.79 21.51
N ALA A 280 31.53 21.04 21.27
CA ALA A 280 30.17 21.49 21.54
C ALA A 280 29.09 20.71 20.76
N LEU A 281 29.42 20.21 19.55
CA LEU A 281 28.52 19.37 18.79
C LEU A 281 28.48 17.93 19.32
N GLU A 282 29.60 17.43 19.84
CA GLU A 282 29.70 16.09 20.44
C GLU A 282 28.91 16.03 21.75
N ASP A 283 29.10 17.02 22.62
CA ASP A 283 28.34 17.14 23.87
C ASP A 283 26.84 17.26 23.60
N TRP A 284 26.44 18.05 22.59
CA TRP A 284 25.05 18.16 22.18
C TRP A 284 24.48 16.85 21.63
N LYS A 285 25.27 16.10 20.84
CA LYS A 285 24.83 14.80 20.30
C LYS A 285 24.58 13.79 21.41
N LEU A 286 25.44 13.77 22.43
CA LEU A 286 25.29 12.90 23.59
C LEU A 286 23.97 13.19 24.33
N LEU A 287 23.67 14.48 24.53
CA LEU A 287 22.40 14.90 25.15
C LEU A 287 21.17 14.65 24.27
N HIS A 288 21.34 14.59 22.94
CA HIS A 288 20.25 14.40 21.98
C HIS A 288 20.02 12.93 21.62
N GLU A 289 20.86 12.00 22.06
CA GLU A 289 20.81 10.59 21.65
C GLU A 289 19.42 9.96 21.86
N GLU A 290 18.84 10.17 23.05
CA GLU A 290 17.51 9.67 23.44
C GLU A 290 16.35 10.31 22.64
N GLU A 291 16.57 11.48 22.04
CA GLU A 291 15.56 12.22 21.25
C GLU A 291 15.85 12.18 19.74
N CYS A 292 16.86 11.41 19.32
CA CYS A 292 17.34 11.43 17.95
C CYS A 292 16.44 10.59 17.04
N ASP A 293 15.79 11.24 16.07
CA ASP A 293 15.02 10.54 15.02
C ASP A 293 15.87 9.57 14.19
N LYS A 294 17.20 9.76 14.16
CA LYS A 294 18.13 8.95 13.38
C LYS A 294 18.55 7.72 14.19
N ASN A 295 18.04 6.56 13.81
CA ASN A 295 18.35 5.26 14.41
C ASN A 295 19.07 4.29 13.45
N HIS A 296 19.49 4.76 12.26
CA HIS A 296 20.21 3.96 11.27
C HIS A 296 21.31 4.76 10.58
N ASP A 297 22.54 4.25 10.58
CA ASP A 297 23.68 4.90 9.91
C ASP A 297 23.85 4.50 8.44
N GLY A 298 23.24 3.40 8.03
CA GLY A 298 23.43 2.82 6.71
C GLY A 298 22.60 3.45 5.58
N SER A 299 22.78 2.86 4.40
CA SER A 299 21.98 3.18 3.21
C SER A 299 20.51 2.79 3.39
N ALA A 300 19.63 3.35 2.55
CA ALA A 300 18.22 2.94 2.52
C ALA A 300 18.07 1.42 2.29
N ALA A 301 18.93 0.82 1.47
CA ALA A 301 18.89 -0.61 1.18
C ALA A 301 19.32 -1.51 2.35
N SER A 302 20.07 -0.98 3.33
CA SER A 302 20.46 -1.73 4.52
C SER A 302 19.46 -1.59 5.68
N MET A 303 18.44 -0.73 5.55
CA MET A 303 17.38 -0.58 6.56
C MET A 303 16.51 -1.84 6.67
N GLU A 304 16.27 -2.55 5.58
CA GLU A 304 15.43 -3.75 5.61
C GLU A 304 16.09 -4.90 6.41
N PRO A 305 17.36 -5.29 6.14
CA PRO A 305 18.07 -6.23 7.00
C PRO A 305 18.15 -5.80 8.47
N ALA A 306 18.52 -4.54 8.74
CA ALA A 306 18.66 -4.04 10.11
C ALA A 306 17.32 -4.06 10.87
N GLY A 307 16.24 -3.61 10.22
CA GLY A 307 14.91 -3.65 10.84
C GLY A 307 14.36 -5.05 11.01
N ALA A 308 14.66 -5.98 10.10
CA ALA A 308 14.26 -7.37 10.25
C ALA A 308 14.96 -7.99 11.46
N GLU A 309 16.25 -7.74 11.65
CA GLU A 309 17.00 -8.25 12.80
C GLU A 309 16.41 -7.75 14.13
N VAL A 310 16.08 -6.45 14.23
CA VAL A 310 15.41 -5.89 15.42
C VAL A 310 14.07 -6.58 15.70
N ILE A 311 13.24 -6.77 14.66
CA ILE A 311 11.93 -7.43 14.80
C ILE A 311 12.09 -8.88 15.26
N PHE A 312 13.05 -9.60 14.69
CA PHE A 312 13.24 -11.01 14.99
C PHE A 312 13.82 -11.21 16.40
N ARG A 313 14.81 -10.41 16.82
CA ARG A 313 15.42 -10.54 18.16
C ARG A 313 14.45 -10.27 19.30
N ARG A 314 13.51 -9.33 19.15
CA ARG A 314 12.52 -9.02 20.19
C ARG A 314 11.27 -9.90 20.17
N SER A 315 11.16 -10.82 19.21
CA SER A 315 9.90 -11.52 18.93
C SER A 315 9.42 -12.41 20.07
N GLU A 316 10.32 -13.15 20.72
CA GLU A 316 9.99 -14.03 21.83
C GLU A 316 9.54 -13.23 23.05
N GLU A 317 10.29 -12.19 23.43
CA GLU A 317 9.95 -11.33 24.57
C GLU A 317 8.66 -10.54 24.35
N LEU A 318 8.48 -10.00 23.13
CA LEU A 318 7.38 -9.08 22.85
C LEU A 318 6.06 -9.78 22.52
N HIS A 319 6.13 -10.93 21.84
CA HIS A 319 4.97 -11.63 21.29
C HIS A 319 4.86 -13.11 21.68
N GLY A 320 5.88 -13.70 22.31
CA GLY A 320 5.91 -15.14 22.60
C GLY A 320 6.08 -16.01 21.35
N LEU A 321 6.56 -15.45 20.25
CA LEU A 321 6.64 -16.12 18.95
C LEU A 321 8.07 -16.19 18.40
N ARG A 322 8.38 -17.27 17.69
CA ARG A 322 9.59 -17.40 16.87
C ARG A 322 9.23 -17.42 15.39
N TYR A 323 9.96 -16.64 14.60
CA TYR A 323 9.71 -16.46 13.18
C TYR A 323 10.59 -17.40 12.36
N VAL A 324 10.25 -18.70 12.37
CA VAL A 324 11.12 -19.77 11.84
C VAL A 324 11.04 -19.88 10.32
N HIS A 325 9.87 -19.65 9.71
CA HIS A 325 9.72 -19.75 8.25
C HIS A 325 9.58 -18.38 7.61
N PHE A 326 10.65 -17.92 6.97
CA PHE A 326 10.78 -16.62 6.33
C PHE A 326 10.33 -16.65 4.87
N LEU A 327 9.22 -15.99 4.57
CA LEU A 327 8.74 -15.76 3.21
C LEU A 327 9.23 -14.41 2.68
N GLY A 328 10.29 -14.43 1.87
CA GLY A 328 10.87 -13.22 1.28
C GLY A 328 11.08 -13.29 -0.23
N ASP A 329 11.32 -12.12 -0.83
CA ASP A 329 11.54 -12.00 -2.27
C ASP A 329 13.04 -12.17 -2.60
N GLY A 330 13.45 -13.35 -3.08
CA GLY A 330 14.72 -13.45 -3.82
C GLY A 330 15.99 -13.34 -3.02
N ASP A 331 17.07 -12.88 -3.65
CA ASP A 331 18.40 -12.78 -3.06
C ASP A 331 18.36 -11.79 -1.90
N SER A 332 18.00 -12.32 -0.75
CA SER A 332 17.46 -11.56 0.37
C SER A 332 18.61 -11.33 1.32
N LYS A 333 19.31 -10.22 1.12
CA LYS A 333 20.30 -9.72 2.10
C LYS A 333 19.73 -9.79 3.51
N THR A 334 18.42 -9.55 3.66
CA THR A 334 17.63 -9.71 4.88
C THR A 334 17.70 -11.13 5.46
N PHE A 335 17.34 -12.16 4.70
CA PHE A 335 17.49 -13.55 5.17
C PHE A 335 18.94 -13.91 5.47
N SER A 336 19.90 -13.49 4.63
CA SER A 336 21.32 -13.77 4.87
C SER A 336 21.80 -13.10 6.16
N SER A 337 21.31 -11.89 6.46
CA SER A 337 21.57 -11.18 7.72
C SER A 337 21.02 -11.96 8.91
N LEU A 338 19.76 -12.42 8.83
CA LEU A 338 19.12 -13.18 9.90
C LEU A 338 19.79 -14.55 10.12
N LYS A 339 20.13 -15.26 9.03
CA LYS A 339 20.77 -16.58 9.09
C LYS A 339 22.19 -16.51 9.65
N ASN A 340 22.94 -15.46 9.30
CA ASN A 340 24.34 -15.29 9.71
C ASN A 340 24.49 -14.33 10.89
N ALA A 341 23.41 -14.06 11.64
CA ALA A 341 23.44 -13.18 12.80
C ALA A 341 24.30 -13.79 13.91
N ASP A 342 25.08 -12.95 14.59
CA ASP A 342 25.92 -13.35 15.73
C ASP A 342 25.69 -12.38 16.91
N PRO A 343 25.19 -12.85 18.07
CA PRO A 343 24.74 -14.22 18.32
C PRO A 343 23.52 -14.58 17.45
N PRO A 344 23.23 -15.88 17.25
CA PRO A 344 22.05 -16.35 16.52
C PRO A 344 20.78 -15.66 16.99
N VAL A 345 19.84 -15.45 16.06
CA VAL A 345 18.55 -14.82 16.37
C VAL A 345 17.76 -15.62 17.40
N TYR A 346 17.75 -16.95 17.26
CA TYR A 346 17.08 -17.89 18.15
C TYR A 346 18.08 -18.97 18.56
N ASP A 347 18.06 -19.35 19.84
CA ASP A 347 18.94 -20.41 20.33
C ASP A 347 18.50 -21.78 19.80
N GLY A 348 19.42 -22.51 19.18
CA GLY A 348 19.19 -23.84 18.62
C GLY A 348 18.16 -23.95 17.47
N VAL A 349 17.66 -22.84 16.93
CA VAL A 349 16.61 -22.83 15.89
C VAL A 349 17.09 -22.10 14.63
N GLU A 350 17.17 -22.82 13.50
CA GLU A 350 17.49 -22.22 12.21
C GLU A 350 16.26 -21.60 11.54
N ILE A 351 16.47 -20.46 10.87
CA ILE A 351 15.43 -19.80 10.07
C ILE A 351 15.47 -20.37 8.65
N ASP A 352 14.34 -20.91 8.21
CA ASP A 352 14.14 -21.46 6.88
C ASP A 352 13.59 -20.43 5.90
N LYS A 353 14.08 -20.49 4.66
CA LYS A 353 13.60 -19.61 3.59
C LYS A 353 12.57 -20.29 2.69
N LEU A 354 11.37 -19.73 2.68
CA LEU A 354 10.29 -20.05 1.76
C LEU A 354 10.29 -19.16 0.52
N GLU A 355 9.55 -19.57 -0.51
CA GLU A 355 9.46 -18.88 -1.80
C GLU A 355 8.03 -18.41 -2.08
N CYS A 356 7.87 -17.10 -2.31
CA CYS A 356 6.59 -16.51 -2.68
C CYS A 356 6.04 -17.18 -3.96
N CYS A 357 4.82 -17.72 -3.90
CA CYS A 357 4.19 -18.38 -5.04
C CYS A 357 4.04 -17.45 -6.25
N GLY A 358 3.77 -16.16 -6.00
CA GLY A 358 3.71 -15.14 -7.06
C GLY A 358 5.06 -14.94 -7.74
N ARG A 359 6.16 -14.97 -6.97
CA ARG A 359 7.53 -14.89 -7.51
C ARG A 359 7.86 -16.14 -8.31
N VAL A 360 7.59 -17.33 -7.78
CA VAL A 360 7.79 -18.61 -8.49
C VAL A 360 7.01 -18.63 -9.80
N GLN A 361 5.76 -18.15 -9.79
CA GLN A 361 4.96 -17.96 -11.01
C GLN A 361 5.66 -17.03 -12.01
N LYS A 362 6.14 -15.85 -11.59
CA LYS A 362 6.88 -14.92 -12.47
C LYS A 362 8.20 -15.51 -13.01
N ARG A 363 8.83 -16.47 -12.32
CA ARG A 363 10.03 -17.18 -12.84
C ARG A 363 9.72 -17.93 -14.13
N MET A 364 8.53 -18.53 -14.27
CA MET A 364 8.09 -19.19 -15.51
C MET A 364 8.05 -18.22 -16.69
N GLU A 365 7.42 -17.06 -16.52
CA GLU A 365 7.39 -16.02 -17.55
C GLU A 365 8.80 -15.56 -17.96
N ARG A 366 9.64 -15.28 -16.97
CA ARG A 366 11.01 -14.80 -17.19
C ARG A 366 11.86 -15.84 -17.92
N GLN A 367 11.85 -17.10 -17.48
CA GLN A 367 12.64 -18.15 -18.11
C GLN A 367 12.19 -18.43 -19.55
N LEU A 368 10.88 -18.49 -19.80
CA LEU A 368 10.36 -18.65 -21.17
C LEU A 368 10.74 -17.47 -22.07
N THR A 369 10.63 -16.23 -21.56
CA THR A 369 11.01 -15.02 -22.31
C THR A 369 12.51 -14.98 -22.62
N ASN A 370 13.35 -15.34 -21.66
CA ASN A 370 14.79 -15.49 -21.86
C ASN A 370 15.08 -16.57 -22.91
N LYS A 371 14.35 -17.69 -22.86
CA LYS A 371 14.52 -18.80 -23.80
C LYS A 371 14.16 -18.42 -25.23
N VAL A 372 13.12 -17.61 -25.41
CA VAL A 372 12.78 -17.00 -26.73
C VAL A 372 13.89 -16.09 -27.22
N SER A 373 14.46 -15.29 -26.33
CA SER A 373 15.54 -14.34 -26.66
C SER A 373 16.84 -15.07 -27.03
N GLU A 374 17.22 -16.08 -26.26
CA GLU A 374 18.38 -16.96 -26.49
C GLU A 374 18.32 -17.63 -27.86
N MET A 375 17.13 -18.09 -28.27
CA MET A 375 16.97 -18.84 -29.52
C MET A 375 16.56 -17.97 -30.71
N LYS A 376 16.49 -16.64 -30.58
CA LYS A 376 16.01 -15.73 -31.62
C LYS A 376 16.72 -15.90 -32.97
N SER A 377 18.01 -16.22 -32.96
CA SER A 377 18.84 -16.38 -34.16
C SER A 377 18.97 -17.82 -34.66
N ARG A 378 18.51 -18.82 -33.88
CA ARG A 378 18.59 -20.23 -34.27
C ARG A 378 17.57 -20.53 -35.37
N THR A 379 17.93 -21.37 -36.32
CA THR A 379 17.04 -21.79 -37.41
C THR A 379 16.53 -23.20 -37.14
N PHE A 380 15.24 -23.41 -37.33
CA PHE A 380 14.54 -24.68 -37.20
C PHE A 380 13.85 -25.03 -38.51
N ILE A 381 13.63 -26.31 -38.76
CA ILE A 381 12.82 -26.78 -39.89
C ILE A 381 11.44 -27.15 -39.35
N HIS A 382 10.40 -26.51 -39.87
CA HIS A 382 9.02 -26.79 -39.50
C HIS A 382 8.15 -26.84 -40.77
N ASN A 383 7.46 -27.97 -40.98
CA ASN A 383 6.64 -28.24 -42.17
C ASN A 383 7.41 -27.97 -43.48
N GLY A 384 8.66 -28.45 -43.57
CA GLY A 384 9.53 -28.25 -44.73
C GLY A 384 10.07 -26.82 -44.92
N LYS A 385 9.68 -25.86 -44.05
CA LYS A 385 10.11 -24.45 -44.15
C LYS A 385 11.10 -24.09 -43.05
N ARG A 386 12.12 -23.30 -43.41
CA ARG A 386 13.08 -22.73 -42.45
C ARG A 386 12.39 -21.63 -41.65
N THR A 387 12.35 -21.80 -40.32
CA THR A 387 11.79 -20.83 -39.38
C THR A 387 12.88 -20.35 -38.44
N LYS A 388 12.98 -19.04 -38.21
CA LYS A 388 13.95 -18.47 -37.27
C LYS A 388 13.32 -18.27 -35.90
N GLY A 389 14.00 -18.79 -34.88
CA GLY A 389 13.61 -18.70 -33.47
C GLY A 389 12.38 -19.51 -33.10
N ILE A 390 12.04 -19.44 -31.81
CA ILE A 390 10.88 -20.14 -31.23
C ILE A 390 9.71 -19.21 -30.90
N GLY A 391 9.86 -17.90 -31.12
CA GLY A 391 8.84 -16.89 -30.85
C GLY A 391 8.05 -16.50 -32.10
N GLY A 392 7.10 -15.56 -31.95
CA GLY A 392 6.31 -15.01 -33.07
C GLY A 392 5.04 -15.81 -33.39
N LYS A 393 4.37 -15.46 -34.50
CA LYS A 393 3.12 -16.09 -34.95
C LYS A 393 3.35 -17.58 -35.20
N GLY A 394 2.54 -18.45 -34.59
CA GLY A 394 2.69 -19.91 -34.66
C GLY A 394 3.73 -20.50 -33.69
N GLY A 395 4.48 -19.67 -32.96
CA GLY A 395 5.42 -20.09 -31.92
C GLY A 395 5.03 -19.59 -30.53
N LEU A 396 6.02 -19.46 -29.65
CA LEU A 396 5.84 -18.99 -28.28
C LEU A 396 5.67 -17.46 -28.23
N THR A 397 4.42 -17.02 -28.36
CA THR A 397 4.05 -15.60 -28.24
C THR A 397 4.03 -15.12 -26.79
N LYS A 398 4.10 -13.80 -26.56
CA LYS A 398 3.93 -13.21 -25.22
C LYS A 398 2.63 -13.66 -24.55
N LYS A 399 1.52 -13.70 -25.30
CA LYS A 399 0.23 -14.20 -24.81
C LYS A 399 0.29 -15.67 -24.39
N ALA A 400 0.96 -16.52 -25.18
CA ALA A 400 1.15 -17.92 -24.82
C ALA A 400 2.00 -18.08 -23.54
N ILE A 401 3.07 -17.29 -23.39
CA ILE A 401 3.90 -17.27 -22.16
C ILE A 401 3.05 -16.89 -20.95
N LEU A 402 2.27 -15.81 -21.03
CA LEU A 402 1.40 -15.37 -19.94
C LEU A 402 0.34 -16.43 -19.57
N ASN A 403 -0.22 -17.13 -20.57
CA ASN A 403 -1.13 -18.25 -20.30
C ASN A 403 -0.43 -19.42 -19.60
N ILE A 404 0.78 -19.79 -20.04
CA ILE A 404 1.58 -20.85 -19.37
C ILE A 404 1.90 -20.45 -17.93
N GLN A 405 2.33 -19.21 -17.70
CA GLN A 405 2.55 -18.64 -16.38
C GLN A 405 1.30 -18.70 -15.50
N GLY A 406 0.14 -18.32 -16.05
CA GLY A 406 -1.14 -18.37 -15.34
C GLY A 406 -1.50 -19.80 -14.89
N HIS A 407 -1.43 -20.77 -15.82
CA HIS A 407 -1.68 -22.17 -15.49
C HIS A 407 -0.66 -22.74 -14.51
N TYR A 408 0.62 -22.37 -14.63
CA TYR A 408 1.67 -22.79 -13.72
C TYR A 408 1.40 -22.28 -12.29
N GLY A 409 1.05 -21.00 -12.15
CA GLY A 409 0.65 -20.44 -10.86
C GLY A 409 -0.63 -21.06 -10.30
N ALA A 410 -1.58 -21.45 -11.15
CA ALA A 410 -2.80 -22.14 -10.72
C ALA A 410 -2.50 -23.57 -10.23
N ALA A 411 -1.61 -24.30 -10.91
CA ALA A 411 -1.19 -25.65 -10.52
C ALA A 411 -0.52 -25.67 -9.13
N ILE A 412 0.30 -24.66 -8.82
CA ILE A 412 0.89 -24.50 -7.47
C ILE A 412 -0.21 -24.24 -6.43
N ARG A 413 -1.07 -23.24 -6.66
CA ARG A 413 -2.10 -22.85 -5.68
C ARG A 413 -3.18 -23.90 -5.46
N LYS A 414 -3.50 -24.72 -6.46
CA LYS A 414 -4.50 -25.80 -6.37
C LYS A 414 -4.02 -26.98 -5.51
N ASN A 415 -2.71 -27.17 -5.40
CA ASN A 415 -2.11 -28.38 -4.85
C ASN A 415 -1.22 -28.10 -3.61
N LYS A 416 -1.62 -27.15 -2.76
CA LYS A 416 -0.88 -26.79 -1.53
C LYS A 416 -0.57 -28.03 -0.69
N GLY A 417 0.64 -28.10 -0.14
CA GLY A 417 1.12 -29.24 0.65
C GLY A 417 1.37 -30.53 -0.15
N ASN A 418 1.08 -30.58 -1.45
CA ASN A 418 1.25 -31.80 -2.27
C ASN A 418 2.13 -31.55 -3.50
N VAL A 419 3.45 -31.65 -3.29
CA VAL A 419 4.47 -31.43 -4.33
C VAL A 419 4.32 -32.41 -5.50
N LYS A 420 3.98 -33.68 -5.24
CA LYS A 420 3.78 -34.69 -6.30
C LYS A 420 2.66 -34.28 -7.26
N LYS A 421 1.52 -33.84 -6.70
CA LYS A 421 0.38 -33.36 -7.49
C LYS A 421 0.69 -32.04 -8.18
N MET A 422 1.43 -31.12 -7.55
CA MET A 422 1.94 -29.91 -8.20
C MET A 422 2.74 -30.25 -9.46
N LYS A 423 3.73 -31.15 -9.35
CA LYS A 423 4.54 -31.57 -10.51
C LYS A 423 3.69 -32.12 -11.63
N ARG A 424 2.78 -33.04 -11.31
CA ARG A 424 1.89 -33.67 -12.29
C ARG A 424 1.07 -32.62 -13.04
N ASP A 425 0.43 -31.70 -12.31
CA ASP A 425 -0.41 -30.66 -12.91
C ASP A 425 0.42 -29.63 -13.69
N ILE A 426 1.67 -29.35 -13.29
CA ILE A 426 2.59 -28.50 -14.05
C ILE A 426 3.02 -29.18 -15.36
N TRP A 427 3.38 -30.47 -15.33
CA TRP A 427 3.75 -31.23 -16.52
C TRP A 427 2.57 -31.38 -17.50
N ALA A 428 1.35 -31.48 -16.99
CA ALA A 428 0.15 -31.46 -17.83
C ALA A 428 0.06 -30.20 -18.73
N ILE A 429 0.59 -29.06 -18.28
CA ILE A 429 0.66 -27.83 -19.11
C ILE A 429 1.58 -28.05 -20.31
N TRP A 430 2.75 -28.67 -20.10
CA TRP A 430 3.69 -28.96 -21.19
C TRP A 430 3.09 -29.99 -22.17
N HIS A 431 2.49 -31.06 -21.65
CA HIS A 431 1.81 -32.08 -22.46
C HIS A 431 0.71 -31.46 -23.33
N HIS A 432 -0.14 -30.59 -22.75
CA HIS A 432 -1.17 -29.87 -23.50
C HIS A 432 -0.59 -29.06 -24.66
N ARG A 433 0.52 -28.35 -24.44
CA ARG A 433 1.21 -27.59 -25.49
C ARG A 433 1.78 -28.51 -26.57
N ASN A 434 2.13 -29.74 -26.21
CA ASN A 434 2.59 -30.77 -27.11
C ASN A 434 1.46 -31.65 -27.70
N ARG A 435 0.21 -31.18 -27.70
CA ARG A 435 -0.97 -31.88 -28.23
C ARG A 435 -1.36 -33.18 -27.48
N GLN A 436 -0.82 -33.38 -26.28
CA GLN A 436 -1.12 -34.52 -25.42
C GLN A 436 -2.10 -34.08 -24.33
N HIS A 437 -3.32 -34.64 -24.34
CA HIS A 437 -4.41 -34.16 -23.49
C HIS A 437 -4.82 -35.12 -22.37
N ASP A 438 -4.13 -36.25 -22.23
CA ASP A 438 -4.51 -37.34 -21.32
C ASP A 438 -4.44 -36.89 -19.86
N THR A 439 -3.39 -36.12 -19.53
CA THR A 439 -3.12 -35.60 -18.18
C THR A 439 -3.70 -34.21 -17.94
N CYS A 440 -4.46 -33.66 -18.89
CA CYS A 440 -5.02 -32.32 -18.76
C CYS A 440 -6.09 -32.25 -17.67
N GLY A 441 -6.14 -31.12 -16.96
CA GLY A 441 -7.22 -30.81 -16.03
C GLY A 441 -8.40 -30.13 -16.70
N ASP A 442 -9.38 -29.72 -15.89
CA ASP A 442 -10.66 -29.13 -16.33
C ASP A 442 -10.50 -27.82 -17.11
N TRP A 443 -9.33 -27.19 -17.12
CA TRP A 443 -9.07 -26.01 -17.94
C TRP A 443 -8.87 -26.34 -19.43
N CYS A 444 -8.68 -27.63 -19.76
CA CYS A 444 -8.44 -28.07 -21.13
C CYS A 444 -9.76 -28.29 -21.88
N PRO A 445 -9.89 -27.76 -23.11
CA PRO A 445 -11.12 -27.93 -23.89
C PRO A 445 -11.45 -29.40 -24.21
N SER A 446 -10.46 -30.31 -24.21
CA SER A 446 -10.70 -31.75 -24.42
C SER A 446 -11.47 -32.43 -23.29
N LYS A 447 -11.52 -31.82 -22.10
CA LYS A 447 -12.23 -32.33 -20.92
C LYS A 447 -13.59 -31.64 -20.71
N GLN A 448 -14.00 -30.75 -21.62
CA GLN A 448 -15.22 -29.96 -21.49
C GLN A 448 -16.06 -30.05 -22.76
N SER A 449 -17.27 -30.59 -22.63
CA SER A 449 -18.25 -30.64 -23.72
C SER A 449 -18.55 -29.24 -24.25
N GLY A 450 -18.47 -29.05 -25.57
CA GLY A 450 -18.81 -27.79 -26.24
C GLY A 450 -17.75 -26.68 -26.20
N ARG A 451 -16.58 -26.88 -25.57
CA ARG A 451 -15.48 -25.89 -25.63
C ARG A 451 -14.50 -26.22 -26.76
N GLY A 452 -14.69 -25.63 -27.94
CA GLY A 452 -13.67 -25.40 -28.99
C GLY A 452 -12.65 -26.51 -29.34
N ASN A 453 -11.59 -26.14 -30.08
CA ASN A 453 -10.52 -27.07 -30.47
C ASN A 453 -9.44 -27.16 -29.36
N PRO A 454 -9.17 -28.35 -28.77
CA PRO A 454 -8.15 -28.51 -27.72
C PRO A 454 -6.72 -28.23 -28.20
N ASN A 455 -6.46 -28.33 -29.50
CA ASN A 455 -5.16 -28.04 -30.11
C ASN A 455 -5.00 -26.58 -30.55
N LYS A 456 -5.97 -25.70 -30.30
CA LYS A 456 -5.90 -24.27 -30.65
C LYS A 456 -4.65 -23.57 -30.10
N ASN A 457 -4.17 -24.05 -28.95
CA ASN A 457 -3.04 -23.48 -28.20
C ASN A 457 -1.78 -24.35 -28.26
N ALA A 458 -1.77 -25.39 -29.08
CA ALA A 458 -0.61 -26.27 -29.25
C ALA A 458 0.56 -25.53 -29.90
N LEU A 459 1.77 -25.89 -29.50
CA LEU A 459 3.02 -25.37 -30.03
C LEU A 459 3.66 -26.41 -30.96
N PRO A 460 4.47 -25.98 -31.94
CA PRO A 460 5.27 -26.91 -32.74
C PRO A 460 6.24 -27.73 -31.88
N ASN A 461 6.53 -28.97 -32.28
CA ASN A 461 7.41 -29.88 -31.54
C ASN A 461 8.78 -29.26 -31.22
N TYR A 462 9.39 -28.54 -32.17
CA TYR A 462 10.69 -27.89 -31.95
C TYR A 462 10.61 -26.81 -30.85
N VAL A 463 9.48 -26.11 -30.71
CA VAL A 463 9.24 -25.13 -29.63
C VAL A 463 9.06 -25.87 -28.30
N CYS A 464 8.26 -26.95 -28.27
CA CYS A 464 8.03 -27.76 -27.07
C CYS A 464 9.33 -28.36 -26.51
N GLN A 465 10.17 -28.92 -27.39
CA GLN A 465 11.50 -29.43 -27.03
C GLN A 465 12.38 -28.32 -26.45
N ALA A 466 12.35 -27.15 -27.07
CA ALA A 466 13.19 -26.03 -26.67
C ALA A 466 12.81 -25.41 -25.31
N ILE A 467 11.53 -25.48 -24.92
CA ILE A 467 11.04 -25.00 -23.61
C ILE A 467 11.01 -26.08 -22.53
N ARG A 468 11.12 -27.37 -22.88
CA ARG A 468 11.11 -28.47 -21.90
C ARG A 468 12.11 -28.27 -20.75
N PRO A 469 13.36 -27.79 -20.97
CA PRO A 469 14.29 -27.54 -19.87
C PRO A 469 13.76 -26.55 -18.81
N VAL A 470 12.96 -25.56 -19.22
CA VAL A 470 12.32 -24.60 -18.28
C VAL A 470 11.36 -25.33 -17.35
N PHE A 471 10.57 -26.28 -17.86
CA PHE A 471 9.68 -27.10 -17.04
C PHE A 471 10.45 -28.04 -16.10
N VAL A 472 11.56 -28.64 -16.56
CA VAL A 472 12.43 -29.45 -15.70
C VAL A 472 12.96 -28.63 -14.53
N THR A 473 13.54 -27.45 -14.80
CA THR A 473 14.08 -26.57 -13.74
C THR A 473 12.99 -26.09 -12.78
N LEU A 474 11.82 -25.71 -13.29
CA LEU A 474 10.73 -25.18 -12.46
C LEU A 474 9.85 -26.25 -11.82
N THR A 475 10.18 -27.52 -11.97
CA THR A 475 9.53 -28.65 -11.27
C THR A 475 10.49 -29.42 -10.36
N GLN A 476 11.65 -28.87 -10.06
CA GLN A 476 12.56 -29.42 -9.04
C GLN A 476 11.87 -29.46 -7.66
N ASP A 477 12.05 -30.56 -6.91
CA ASP A 477 11.47 -30.72 -5.56
C ASP A 477 11.86 -29.57 -4.64
N SER A 478 13.15 -29.24 -4.61
CA SER A 478 13.71 -28.16 -3.78
C SER A 478 13.09 -26.78 -4.03
N LEU A 479 12.52 -26.53 -5.21
CA LEU A 479 11.78 -25.30 -5.50
C LEU A 479 10.30 -25.42 -5.09
N LEU A 480 9.68 -26.55 -5.40
CA LEU A 480 8.25 -26.76 -5.15
C LEU A 480 7.94 -26.91 -3.66
N GLU A 481 8.82 -27.55 -2.90
CA GLU A 481 8.74 -27.64 -1.43
C GLU A 481 8.71 -26.24 -0.80
N LYS A 482 9.59 -25.34 -1.25
CA LYS A 482 9.67 -23.96 -0.74
C LYS A 482 8.44 -23.11 -1.04
N CYS A 483 7.59 -23.49 -2.00
CA CYS A 483 6.34 -22.80 -2.30
C CYS A 483 5.09 -23.66 -2.04
N ALA A 484 5.25 -24.83 -1.40
CA ALA A 484 4.15 -25.76 -1.13
C ALA A 484 3.07 -25.16 -0.21
N HIS A 485 3.47 -24.23 0.65
CA HIS A 485 2.59 -23.46 1.54
C HIS A 485 1.56 -22.58 0.79
N GLY A 486 1.79 -22.27 -0.49
CA GLY A 486 0.82 -21.52 -1.30
C GLY A 486 0.71 -20.03 -0.96
N GLY A 487 1.62 -19.50 -0.14
CA GLY A 487 1.60 -18.14 0.37
C GLY A 487 2.18 -17.11 -0.61
N THR A 488 1.82 -15.85 -0.38
CA THR A 488 2.25 -14.69 -1.20
C THR A 488 2.55 -13.50 -0.30
N GLN A 489 3.34 -12.55 -0.80
CA GLN A 489 3.67 -11.31 -0.10
C GLN A 489 2.69 -10.16 -0.37
N ASN A 490 1.56 -10.42 -1.05
CA ASN A 490 0.57 -9.39 -1.41
C ASN A 490 0.02 -8.63 -0.18
N SER A 491 0.00 -9.28 0.99
CA SER A 491 -0.42 -8.65 2.25
C SER A 491 0.54 -7.53 2.68
N ASN A 492 1.84 -7.68 2.42
CA ASN A 492 2.83 -6.61 2.66
C ASN A 492 2.55 -5.41 1.75
N GLU A 493 2.39 -5.65 0.44
CA GLU A 493 2.10 -4.58 -0.53
C GLU A 493 0.81 -3.82 -0.16
N SER A 494 -0.21 -4.55 0.30
CA SER A 494 -1.48 -3.98 0.77
C SER A 494 -1.29 -3.10 2.00
N PHE A 495 -0.54 -3.58 2.99
CA PHE A 495 -0.26 -2.81 4.20
C PHE A 495 0.66 -1.61 3.93
N HIS A 496 1.68 -1.76 3.08
CA HIS A 496 2.55 -0.66 2.64
C HIS A 496 1.74 0.45 1.97
N ASN A 497 0.74 0.10 1.15
CA ASN A 497 -0.16 1.09 0.56
C ASN A 497 -0.91 1.87 1.64
N LEU A 498 -1.41 1.21 2.69
CA LEU A 498 -2.07 1.89 3.82
C LEU A 498 -1.13 2.85 4.57
N ILE A 499 0.14 2.48 4.71
CA ILE A 499 1.17 3.37 5.29
C ILE A 499 1.28 4.65 4.47
N TRP A 500 1.49 4.51 3.17
CA TRP A 500 1.77 5.66 2.31
C TRP A 500 0.54 6.46 1.89
N GLN A 501 -0.68 5.94 2.12
CA GLN A 501 -1.91 6.74 2.07
C GLN A 501 -1.97 7.76 3.22
N ARG A 502 -1.52 7.38 4.42
CA ARG A 502 -1.47 8.27 5.59
C ARG A 502 -0.18 9.10 5.66
N CYS A 503 0.88 8.66 4.98
CA CYS A 503 2.14 9.36 4.88
C CYS A 503 2.57 9.48 3.41
N PRO A 504 2.00 10.40 2.62
CA PRO A 504 2.27 10.45 1.18
C PRO A 504 3.77 10.57 0.84
N LYS A 505 4.19 9.85 -0.20
CA LYS A 505 5.58 9.83 -0.69
C LYS A 505 6.07 11.16 -1.32
N THR A 506 5.19 12.15 -1.44
CA THR A 506 5.45 13.44 -2.10
C THR A 506 6.20 14.43 -1.22
N GLY A 507 6.12 14.29 0.11
CA GLY A 507 6.82 15.12 1.09
C GLY A 507 7.81 14.31 1.92
N PHE A 508 8.75 15.00 2.59
CA PHE A 508 9.45 14.40 3.72
C PHE A 508 8.55 14.49 4.95
N VAL A 509 8.58 13.45 5.79
CA VAL A 509 7.94 13.42 7.11
C VAL A 509 8.97 12.91 8.10
N GLY A 510 8.96 13.42 9.33
CA GLY A 510 9.82 12.88 10.40
C GLY A 510 9.47 11.43 10.72
N GLU A 511 10.42 10.72 11.31
CA GLU A 511 10.32 9.30 11.69
C GLU A 511 9.04 9.02 12.50
N GLU A 512 8.79 9.82 13.54
CA GLU A 512 7.63 9.72 14.43
C GLU A 512 6.28 9.75 13.69
N THR A 513 6.24 10.27 12.47
CA THR A 513 5.00 10.38 11.69
C THR A 513 4.77 9.17 10.80
N ALA A 514 5.83 8.43 10.45
CA ALA A 514 5.84 7.46 9.35
C ALA A 514 5.06 6.17 9.65
N VAL A 515 5.04 5.67 10.90
CA VAL A 515 4.52 4.32 11.20
C VAL A 515 3.39 4.27 12.22
N PRO A 516 3.43 4.99 13.36
CA PRO A 516 2.47 4.67 14.42
C PRO A 516 1.01 4.98 14.09
N ARG A 517 0.75 5.72 13.01
CA ARG A 517 -0.60 6.15 12.59
C ARG A 517 -1.35 5.17 11.69
N CYS A 518 -0.70 4.09 11.28
CA CYS A 518 -1.23 3.15 10.28
C CYS A 518 -1.83 1.88 10.90
N CYS A 519 -1.37 1.51 12.11
CA CYS A 519 -1.76 0.28 12.79
C CYS A 519 -2.98 0.44 13.73
N GLY A 520 -3.50 1.67 13.93
CA GLY A 520 -4.51 1.98 14.95
C GLY A 520 -5.98 1.93 14.53
N ARG A 521 -6.30 1.60 13.27
CA ARG A 521 -7.69 1.35 12.84
C ARG A 521 -7.77 -0.01 12.19
N ASN A 522 -8.39 -0.96 12.90
CA ASN A 522 -8.81 -2.28 12.44
C ASN A 522 -7.77 -2.98 11.56
N ASN A 523 -7.02 -3.89 12.18
CA ASN A 523 -6.17 -4.92 11.58
C ASN A 523 -6.92 -5.91 10.65
N CYS A 524 -7.91 -5.42 9.90
CA CYS A 524 -8.44 -6.08 8.74
C CYS A 524 -7.75 -5.46 7.52
N ILE A 525 -6.66 -6.10 7.09
CA ILE A 525 -6.44 -6.25 5.66
C ILE A 525 -7.70 -6.96 5.15
N GLN A 526 -8.70 -6.21 4.72
CA GLN A 526 -9.90 -6.73 4.06
C GLN A 526 -9.80 -6.48 2.56
#